data_AF-A0AAV9BNB2-F1
#
_entry.id   AF-A0AAV9BNB2-F1
#
_cell.length_a   1.000
_cell.length_b   1.000
_cell.length_c   1.000
_cell.angle_alpha   90.00
_cell.angle_beta   90.00
_cell.angle_gamma   90.00
#
_symmetry.space_group_name_H-M   'P 1'
#
loop_
_entity.id
_entity.type
_entity.pdbx_description
1 polymer ?
#
loop_
_entity_poly.entity_id
_entity_poly.type
_entity_poly.pdbx_seq_one_letter_code
_entity_poly.pdbx_strand_id
1 'polypeptide(L)' 'MQGITSTRNLGVPNLLNEEVGPHFELRLYQIKLGTVDQSEAQNKWVIRPYMNTAKKRKVLGN' A
#
# COMPACT_ATOMS: atom_id res chain seq x y z
N MET A 1 5.84 57.06 -12.56
CA MET A 1 6.64 55.83 -12.80
C MET A 1 6.11 54.77 -11.85
N GLN A 2 5.42 53.76 -12.38
CA GLN A 2 4.73 52.72 -11.62
C GLN A 2 5.75 51.70 -11.12
N GLY A 3 6.08 51.73 -9.82
CA GLY A 3 6.99 50.78 -9.18
C GLY A 3 6.26 49.91 -8.18
N ILE A 4 5.22 49.19 -8.61
CA ILE A 4 4.50 48.22 -7.79
C ILE A 4 4.50 46.84 -8.43
N THR A 5 5.59 46.09 -8.25
CA THR A 5 5.50 44.62 -8.31
C THR A 5 6.46 44.01 -7.31
N SER A 6 6.02 43.88 -6.06
CA SER A 6 6.60 42.90 -5.12
C SER A 6 6.01 41.53 -5.47
N THR A 7 6.65 40.78 -6.37
CA THR A 7 6.35 39.35 -6.49
C THR A 7 7.08 38.64 -5.35
N ARG A 8 6.35 38.36 -4.26
CA ARG A 8 6.83 37.43 -3.23
C ARG A 8 7.01 36.06 -3.90
N ASN A 9 8.25 35.67 -4.17
CA ASN A 9 8.59 34.28 -4.46
C ASN A 9 8.42 33.48 -3.16
N LEU A 10 7.17 33.15 -2.81
CA LEU A 10 6.93 32.14 -1.79
C LEU A 10 7.19 30.79 -2.48
N GLY A 11 8.45 30.36 -2.41
CA GLY A 11 8.82 28.99 -2.72
C GLY A 11 7.90 28.05 -1.93
N VAL A 12 7.44 26.99 -2.60
CA VAL A 12 6.58 25.97 -1.97
C VAL A 12 7.16 25.59 -0.61
N PRO A 13 6.39 25.66 0.49
CA PRO A 13 6.93 25.23 1.77
C PRO A 13 7.28 23.75 1.65
N ASN A 14 8.55 23.42 1.89
CA ASN A 14 8.98 22.03 2.03
C ASN A 14 8.19 21.44 3.19
N LEU A 15 7.22 20.58 2.88
CA LEU A 15 6.49 19.82 3.87
C LEU A 15 7.47 18.81 4.48
N LEU A 16 7.83 19.05 5.75
CA LEU A 16 8.62 18.11 6.54
C LEU A 16 7.71 16.95 6.94
N ASN A 17 7.87 15.82 6.24
CA ASN A 17 7.19 14.60 6.58
C ASN A 17 8.10 13.81 7.53
N GLU A 18 7.68 13.68 8.78
CA GLU A 18 8.31 12.78 9.75
C GLU A 18 7.45 11.54 9.88
N GLU A 19 8.05 10.38 9.63
CA GLU A 19 7.35 9.10 9.74
C GLU A 19 7.33 8.66 11.20
N VAL A 20 6.14 8.64 11.79
CA VAL A 20 5.95 8.22 13.19
C VAL A 20 5.38 6.80 13.18
N GLY A 21 6.26 5.82 13.32
CA GLY A 21 5.90 4.41 13.45
C GLY A 21 6.64 3.49 12.48
N PRO A 22 6.38 2.18 12.58
CA PRO A 22 7.06 1.17 11.76
C PRO A 22 6.48 1.06 10.34
N HIS A 23 7.35 0.88 9.35
CA HIS A 23 6.98 0.52 7.99
C HIS A 23 6.85 -0.98 7.81
N PHE A 24 5.78 -1.39 7.14
CA PHE A 24 5.53 -2.79 6.84
C PHE A 24 5.26 -2.99 5.36
N GLU A 25 5.93 -3.99 4.80
CA GLU A 25 5.56 -4.57 3.51
C GLU A 25 4.82 -5.89 3.78
N LEU A 26 3.51 -5.88 3.54
CA LEU A 26 2.66 -7.05 3.77
C LEU A 26 2.26 -7.70 2.44
N ARG A 27 2.24 -9.04 2.45
CA ARG A 27 1.74 -9.84 1.33
C ARG A 27 0.58 -10.72 1.78
N LEU A 28 -0.54 -10.63 1.07
CA LEU A 28 -1.69 -11.47 1.36
C LEU A 28 -1.40 -12.94 1.04
N TYR A 29 -1.59 -13.81 2.04
CA TYR A 29 -1.42 -15.25 1.90
C TYR A 29 -2.76 -15.98 1.69
N GLN A 30 -3.80 -15.62 2.46
CA GLN A 30 -5.07 -16.33 2.46
C GLN A 30 -6.22 -15.42 2.88
N ILE A 31 -7.42 -15.69 2.34
CA ILE A 31 -8.68 -15.10 2.76
C ILE A 31 -9.64 -16.26 3.10
N LYS A 32 -10.14 -16.28 4.34
CA LYS A 32 -11.20 -17.19 4.80
C LYS A 32 -12.50 -16.43 5.01
N LEU A 33 -13.64 -17.08 4.75
CA LEU A 33 -14.98 -16.55 5.02
C LEU A 33 -15.44 -17.02 6.40
N GLY A 34 -14.88 -16.42 7.45
CA GLY A 34 -15.22 -16.74 8.84
C GLY A 34 -14.37 -15.94 9.81
N THR A 35 -14.58 -16.19 11.10
CA THR A 35 -13.77 -15.61 12.17
C THR A 35 -12.47 -16.38 12.33
N VAL A 36 -11.51 -15.78 13.06
CA VAL A 36 -10.21 -16.41 13.35
C VAL A 36 -10.37 -17.75 14.07
N ASP A 37 -11.36 -17.87 14.95
CA ASP A 37 -11.60 -19.07 15.76
C ASP A 37 -12.31 -20.19 14.98
N GLN A 38 -12.90 -19.89 13.83
CA GLN A 38 -13.61 -20.86 13.01
C GLN A 38 -12.64 -21.60 12.08
N SER A 39 -12.11 -22.73 12.55
CA SER A 39 -11.12 -23.55 11.82
C SER A 39 -11.61 -24.04 10.45
N GLU A 40 -12.88 -24.41 10.35
CA GLU A 40 -13.54 -24.97 9.16
C GLU A 40 -14.08 -23.91 8.17
N ALA A 41 -13.79 -22.63 8.40
CA ALA A 41 -14.23 -21.56 7.51
C ALA A 41 -13.71 -21.74 6.07
N GLN A 42 -14.58 -21.47 5.10
CA GLN A 42 -14.28 -21.69 3.68
C GLN A 42 -13.15 -20.78 3.19
N ASN A 43 -12.20 -21.37 2.46
CA ASN A 43 -11.14 -20.62 1.79
C ASN A 43 -11.69 -19.90 0.55
N LYS A 44 -11.74 -18.57 0.60
CA LYS A 44 -12.10 -17.73 -0.56
C LYS A 44 -10.94 -17.57 -1.52
N TRP A 45 -9.73 -17.39 -0.97
CA TRP A 45 -8.53 -17.22 -1.77
C TRP A 45 -7.30 -17.67 -1.01
N VAL A 46 -6.34 -18.27 -1.73
CA VAL A 46 -5.08 -18.75 -1.17
C VAL A 46 -3.97 -18.52 -2.20
N ILE A 47 -2.82 -18.03 -1.77
CA ILE A 47 -1.61 -17.97 -2.59
C ILE A 47 -1.07 -19.39 -2.81
N ARG A 48 -0.83 -19.76 -4.07
CA ARG A 48 -0.32 -21.09 -4.45
C ARG A 48 1.07 -20.97 -5.07
N PRO A 49 2.14 -20.93 -4.26
CA PRO A 49 3.49 -20.62 -4.74
C PRO A 49 4.09 -21.72 -5.61
N TYR A 50 3.63 -22.97 -5.47
CA TYR A 50 4.20 -24.14 -6.11
C TYR A 50 3.54 -24.52 -7.46
N MET A 51 2.78 -23.61 -8.06
CA MET A 51 2.27 -23.80 -9.42
C MET A 51 3.28 -23.26 -10.43
N ASN A 52 3.43 -23.93 -11.58
CA ASN A 52 4.34 -23.50 -12.66
C ASN A 52 4.12 -22.04 -13.12
N THR A 53 2.89 -21.53 -12.96
CA THR A 53 2.49 -20.16 -13.34
C THR A 53 2.45 -19.18 -12.15
N ALA A 54 2.79 -19.63 -10.93
CA ALA A 54 2.64 -18.82 -9.72
C ALA A 54 3.44 -17.51 -9.77
N LYS A 55 4.66 -17.53 -10.32
CA LYS A 55 5.50 -16.33 -10.48
C LYS A 55 5.01 -15.39 -11.59
N LYS A 56 4.29 -15.91 -12.58
CA LYS A 56 3.78 -15.13 -13.73
C LYS A 56 2.43 -14.48 -13.42
N ARG A 57 1.66 -15.09 -12.51
CA ARG A 57 0.30 -14.67 -12.18
C ARG A 57 0.33 -13.62 -11.06
N LYS A 58 0.13 -12.37 -11.44
CA LYS A 58 -0.08 -11.27 -10.52
C LYS A 58 -1.55 -11.24 -10.10
N VAL A 59 -1.82 -11.55 -8.84
CA VAL A 59 -3.20 -11.68 -8.32
C VAL A 59 -3.62 -10.46 -7.51
N LEU A 60 -2.70 -9.87 -6.73
CA LEU A 60 -2.93 -8.68 -5.91
C LEU A 60 -1.63 -7.87 -5.82
N GLY A 61 -1.61 -6.67 -6.42
CA GLY A 61 -0.49 -5.71 -6.33
C GLY A 61 0.75 -6.00 -7.19
N ASN A 62 1.42 -4.91 -7.61
CA ASN A 62 2.84 -4.75 -8.03
C ASN A 62 3.58 -5.87 -8.79
#